data_AF-A0A0R2F0T4-F1
#
_entry.id   AF-A0A0R2F0T4-F1
#
_cell.length_a   1.000
_cell.length_b   1.000
_cell.length_c   1.000
_cell.angle_alpha   90.00
_cell.angle_beta   90.00
_cell.angle_gamma   90.00
#
_symmetry.space_group_name_H-M   'P 1'
#
loop_
_entity.id
_entity.type
_entity.pdbx_description
1 polymer ?
#
loop_
_entity_poly.entity_id
_entity_poly.type
_entity_poly.pdbx_seq_one_letter_code
_entity_poly.pdbx_strand_id
1 'polypeptide(L)'
;MVKMKPSVIKLIGLYSLLYAVFTVVVLLWASLTALRSGFSFPAVGRLMMLWEPRWWLSVIGIALHVLAYLKALRRPRLLLGNLLCIWAFVAYALVPNYSLYLAIMQLAGVFIIMTYHRPEPAAVEE
;
A
#
# COMPACT_ATOMS: atom_id res chain seq x y z
N MET A 1 -21.35 16.42 19.26
CA MET A 1 -20.17 15.54 19.04
C MET A 1 -20.49 14.58 17.90
N VAL A 2 -20.06 14.88 16.66
CA VAL A 2 -20.32 14.01 15.51
C VAL A 2 -19.47 12.75 15.68
N LYS A 3 -20.11 11.61 15.93
CA LYS A 3 -19.45 10.31 16.07
C LYS A 3 -18.84 9.96 14.72
N MET A 4 -17.54 10.22 14.54
CA MET A 4 -16.80 9.82 13.33
C MET A 4 -16.90 8.30 13.20
N LYS A 5 -17.76 7.82 12.31
CA LYS A 5 -17.84 6.39 12.00
C LYS A 5 -16.57 6.03 11.23
N PRO A 6 -15.71 5.13 11.75
CA PRO A 6 -14.50 4.74 11.04
C PRO A 6 -14.89 4.13 9.68
N SER A 7 -14.39 4.74 8.61
CA SER A 7 -14.60 4.20 7.26
C SER A 7 -13.75 2.96 7.10
N VAL A 8 -14.38 1.80 6.89
CA VAL A 8 -13.69 0.52 6.63
C VAL A 8 -12.65 0.65 5.50
N ILE A 9 -12.94 1.45 4.46
CA ILE A 9 -12.01 1.68 3.35
C ILE A 9 -10.75 2.43 3.83
N LYS A 10 -10.91 3.40 4.74
CA LYS A 10 -9.77 4.12 5.34
C LYS A 10 -9.00 3.23 6.31
N LEU A 11 -9.67 2.33 7.04
CA LEU A 11 -8.98 1.34 7.88
C LEU A 11 -8.10 0.39 7.04
N ILE A 12 -8.62 -0.05 5.89
CA ILE A 12 -7.85 -0.85 4.92
C ILE A 12 -6.67 -0.05 4.36
N GLY A 13 -6.88 1.23 4.02
CA GLY A 13 -5.78 2.12 3.63
C GLY A 13 -4.73 2.32 4.75
N LEU A 14 -5.14 2.30 6.03
CA LEU A 14 -4.21 2.39 7.17
C LEU A 14 -3.34 1.14 7.28
N TYR A 15 -3.91 -0.05 7.04
CA TYR A 15 -3.12 -1.27 6.91
C TYR A 15 -2.03 -1.13 5.84
N SER A 16 -2.39 -0.61 4.66
CA SER A 16 -1.41 -0.32 3.60
C SER A 16 -0.35 0.70 4.02
N LEU A 17 -0.72 1.74 4.76
CA LEU A 17 0.23 2.72 5.27
C LEU A 17 1.25 2.07 6.22
N LEU A 18 0.77 1.25 7.16
CA LEU A 18 1.63 0.52 8.10
C LEU A 18 2.57 -0.44 7.37
N TYR A 19 2.07 -1.13 6.35
CA TYR A 19 2.88 -2.01 5.52
C TYR A 19 3.96 -1.23 4.73
N ALA A 20 3.62 -0.05 4.20
CA ALA A 20 4.59 0.80 3.51
C ALA A 20 5.68 1.31 4.47
N VAL A 21 5.30 1.77 5.67
CA VAL A 21 6.25 2.18 6.73
C VAL A 21 7.17 1.03 7.10
N PHE A 22 6.61 -0.15 7.30
CA PHE A 22 7.36 -1.35 7.57
C PHE A 22 8.35 -1.66 6.44
N THR A 23 7.92 -1.62 5.19
CA THR A 23 8.78 -1.82 4.01
C THR A 23 9.94 -0.81 3.99
N VAL A 24 9.69 0.46 4.33
CA VAL A 24 10.74 1.47 4.43
C VAL A 24 11.75 1.11 5.51
N VAL A 25 11.31 0.62 6.69
CA VAL A 25 12.21 0.15 7.74
C VAL A 25 13.09 -1.01 7.24
N VAL A 26 12.52 -1.94 6.46
CA VAL A 26 13.29 -3.03 5.86
C VAL A 26 14.32 -2.52 4.86
N LEU A 27 13.93 -1.60 3.98
CA LEU A 27 14.83 -1.01 2.98
C LEU A 27 15.99 -0.28 3.66
N LEU A 28 15.73 0.43 4.75
CA LEU A 28 16.77 1.08 5.55
C LEU A 28 17.71 0.05 6.17
N TRP A 29 17.17 -1.00 6.79
CA TRP A 29 17.99 -2.09 7.33
C TRP A 29 18.85 -2.75 6.25
N ALA A 30 18.27 -3.12 5.12
CA ALA A 30 18.98 -3.74 4.00
C ALA A 30 20.08 -2.81 3.44
N SER A 31 19.81 -1.51 3.35
CA SER A 31 20.79 -0.52 2.92
C SER A 31 21.95 -0.40 3.91
N LEU A 32 21.66 -0.34 5.21
CA LEU A 32 22.68 -0.30 6.28
C LEU A 32 23.54 -1.58 6.30
N THR A 33 22.93 -2.74 6.08
CA THR A 33 23.67 -4.00 5.95
C THR A 33 24.55 -4.00 4.71
N ALA A 34 24.03 -3.57 3.56
CA ALA A 34 24.80 -3.51 2.30
C ALA A 34 25.98 -2.54 2.38
N LEU A 35 25.88 -1.45 3.16
CA LEU A 35 27.00 -0.52 3.39
C LEU A 35 28.23 -1.20 4.00
N ARG A 36 28.05 -2.23 4.84
CA ARG A 36 29.17 -2.94 5.48
C ARG A 36 30.00 -3.78 4.51
N SER A 37 29.42 -4.18 3.38
CA SER A 37 30.02 -5.08 2.40
C SER A 37 30.25 -4.44 1.02
N GLY A 38 30.10 -3.12 0.91
CA GLY A 38 30.10 -2.39 -0.36
C GLY A 38 28.68 -2.19 -0.90
N PHE A 39 28.15 -0.98 -0.73
CA PHE A 39 26.78 -0.65 -1.11
C PHE A 39 26.59 -0.75 -2.63
N SER A 40 25.51 -1.43 -3.03
CA SER A 40 25.01 -1.41 -4.39
C SER A 40 23.51 -1.73 -4.39
N PHE A 41 22.76 -1.18 -5.35
CA PHE A 41 21.34 -1.48 -5.48
C PHE A 41 21.03 -2.99 -5.62
N PRO A 42 21.81 -3.78 -6.38
CA PRO A 42 21.62 -5.24 -6.41
C PRO A 42 21.85 -5.92 -5.06
N ALA A 43 22.79 -5.44 -4.23
CA ALA A 43 23.00 -5.99 -2.89
C ALA A 43 21.80 -5.75 -1.97
N VAL A 44 21.22 -4.55 -2.00
CA VAL A 44 19.98 -4.24 -1.28
C VAL A 44 18.83 -5.11 -1.78
N GLY A 45 18.67 -5.23 -3.11
CA GLY A 45 17.64 -6.07 -3.72
C GLY A 45 17.73 -7.54 -3.29
N ARG A 46 18.95 -8.11 -3.21
CA ARG A 46 19.16 -9.47 -2.69
C ARG A 46 18.75 -9.61 -1.22
N LEU A 47 19.06 -8.62 -0.39
CA LEU A 47 18.64 -8.62 1.02
C LEU A 47 17.12 -8.50 1.16
N MET A 48 16.46 -7.77 0.27
CA MET A 48 14.99 -7.71 0.20
C MET A 48 14.37 -9.05 -0.22
N MET A 49 15.08 -9.92 -0.96
CA MET A 49 14.59 -11.26 -1.27
C MET A 49 14.56 -12.17 -0.03
N LEU A 50 15.42 -11.96 0.97
CA LEU A 50 15.40 -12.73 2.22
C LEU A 50 14.12 -12.52 3.05
N TRP A 51 13.36 -11.49 2.70
CA TRP A 51 12.08 -11.14 3.32
C TRP A 51 10.88 -11.87 2.73
N GLU A 52 11.07 -12.59 1.62
CA GLU A 52 10.06 -13.37 0.91
C GLU A 52 9.26 -14.36 1.80
N PRO A 53 9.80 -14.99 2.87
CA PRO A 53 9.02 -15.85 3.75
C PRO A 53 7.82 -15.17 4.45
N ARG A 54 7.72 -13.83 4.39
CA ARG A 54 6.62 -13.04 4.97
C ARG A 54 5.53 -12.67 3.95
N TRP A 55 5.47 -13.36 2.80
CA TRP A 55 4.49 -13.15 1.73
C TRP A 55 3.03 -13.17 2.20
N TRP A 56 2.73 -13.89 3.29
CA TRP A 56 1.37 -13.99 3.84
C TRP A 56 0.78 -12.63 4.27
N LEU A 57 1.62 -11.68 4.71
CA LEU A 57 1.18 -10.31 4.99
C LEU A 57 0.69 -9.63 3.72
N SER A 58 1.41 -9.81 2.61
CA SER A 58 0.99 -9.26 1.33
C SER A 58 -0.34 -9.84 0.87
N VAL A 59 -0.59 -11.14 1.09
CA VAL A 59 -1.87 -11.80 0.77
C VAL A 59 -3.03 -11.23 1.56
N ILE A 60 -2.84 -10.94 2.86
CA ILE A 60 -3.86 -10.24 3.66
C ILE A 60 -4.15 -8.86 3.05
N GLY A 61 -3.09 -8.12 2.68
CA GLY A 61 -3.23 -6.84 1.99
C GLY A 61 -4.04 -6.92 0.69
N ILE A 62 -3.78 -7.93 -0.15
CA ILE A 62 -4.54 -8.18 -1.38
C ILE A 62 -6.02 -8.38 -1.04
N ALA A 63 -6.33 -9.30 -0.12
CA ALA A 63 -7.70 -9.61 0.24
C ALA A 63 -8.46 -8.37 0.75
N LEU A 64 -7.84 -7.58 1.62
CA LEU A 64 -8.42 -6.35 2.14
C LEU A 64 -8.71 -5.34 1.02
N HIS A 65 -7.75 -5.11 0.11
CA HIS A 65 -7.97 -4.14 -0.96
C HIS A 65 -8.92 -4.63 -2.04
N VAL A 66 -9.02 -5.94 -2.29
CA VAL A 66 -10.07 -6.50 -3.16
C VAL A 66 -11.46 -6.21 -2.57
N LEU A 67 -11.67 -6.44 -1.27
CA LEU A 67 -12.94 -6.11 -0.62
C LEU A 67 -13.25 -4.61 -0.67
N ALA A 68 -12.24 -3.75 -0.46
CA ALA A 68 -12.40 -2.31 -0.58
C ALA A 68 -12.69 -1.84 -2.02
N TYR A 69 -12.06 -2.47 -3.01
CA TYR A 69 -12.29 -2.24 -4.43
C TYR A 69 -13.75 -2.56 -4.81
N LEU A 70 -14.25 -3.72 -4.42
CA LEU A 70 -15.65 -4.11 -4.65
C LEU A 70 -16.64 -3.16 -3.97
N LYS A 71 -16.31 -2.63 -2.79
CA LYS A 71 -17.12 -1.61 -2.11
C LYS A 71 -17.07 -0.23 -2.79
N ALA A 72 -16.08 0.00 -3.66
CA ALA A 72 -15.82 1.26 -4.31
C ALA A 72 -16.26 1.32 -5.78
N LEU A 73 -16.99 0.33 -6.31
CA LEU A 73 -17.34 0.21 -7.75
C LEU A 73 -17.94 1.46 -8.41
N ARG A 74 -18.59 2.34 -7.64
CA ARG A 74 -19.16 3.60 -8.15
C ARG A 74 -18.30 4.84 -7.86
N ARG A 75 -17.05 4.66 -7.45
CA ARG A 75 -16.15 5.71 -6.94
C ARG A 75 -14.77 5.55 -7.60
N PRO A 76 -14.57 6.09 -8.82
CA PRO A 76 -13.40 5.79 -9.65
C PRO A 76 -12.07 6.11 -8.97
N ARG A 77 -11.99 7.21 -8.19
CA ARG A 77 -10.78 7.55 -7.41
C ARG A 77 -10.45 6.48 -6.36
N LEU A 78 -11.45 5.96 -5.64
CA LEU A 78 -11.23 4.88 -4.67
C LEU A 78 -10.89 3.56 -5.36
N LEU A 79 -11.43 3.28 -6.54
CA LEU A 79 -11.04 2.11 -7.32
C LEU A 79 -9.57 2.16 -7.70
N LEU A 80 -9.12 3.30 -8.23
CA LEU A 80 -7.72 3.50 -8.59
C LEU A 80 -6.80 3.32 -7.38
N GLY A 81 -7.11 3.95 -6.24
CA GLY A 81 -6.31 3.83 -5.03
C GLY A 81 -6.20 2.39 -4.53
N ASN A 82 -7.31 1.63 -4.54
CA ASN A 82 -7.28 0.21 -4.16
C ASN A 82 -6.54 -0.65 -5.18
N LEU A 83 -6.67 -0.37 -6.48
CA LEU A 83 -5.96 -1.11 -7.53
C LEU A 83 -4.45 -0.98 -7.40
N LEU A 84 -3.94 0.24 -7.17
CA LEU A 84 -2.53 0.49 -6.93
C LEU A 84 -2.00 -0.30 -5.72
N CYS A 85 -2.77 -0.34 -4.62
CA CYS A 85 -2.40 -1.13 -3.46
C CYS A 85 -2.42 -2.63 -3.74
N ILE A 86 -3.42 -3.15 -4.49
CA ILE A 86 -3.47 -4.57 -4.89
C ILE A 86 -2.21 -4.93 -5.69
N TRP A 87 -1.86 -4.13 -6.69
CA TRP A 87 -0.66 -4.36 -7.50
C TRP A 87 0.60 -4.29 -6.67
N ALA A 88 0.69 -3.37 -5.71
CA ALA A 88 1.84 -3.29 -4.81
C ALA A 88 1.97 -4.58 -3.98
N PHE A 89 0.87 -5.06 -3.39
CA PHE A 89 0.90 -6.29 -2.59
C PHE A 89 1.21 -7.54 -3.41
N VAL A 90 0.65 -7.67 -4.61
CA VAL A 90 1.02 -8.76 -5.53
C VAL A 90 2.51 -8.71 -5.83
N ALA A 91 3.03 -7.53 -6.18
CA ALA A 91 4.44 -7.36 -6.51
C ALA A 91 5.36 -7.57 -5.30
N TYR A 92 4.95 -7.23 -4.07
CA TYR A 92 5.75 -7.52 -2.88
C TYR A 92 5.96 -9.02 -2.66
N ALA A 93 4.96 -9.84 -2.98
CA ALA A 93 5.07 -11.29 -2.89
C ALA A 93 5.93 -11.89 -4.01
N LEU A 94 5.87 -11.34 -5.23
CA LEU A 94 6.53 -11.90 -6.40
C LEU A 94 7.93 -11.38 -6.66
N VAL A 95 8.16 -10.08 -6.42
CA VAL A 95 9.39 -9.36 -6.81
C VAL A 95 9.83 -8.37 -5.71
N PRO A 96 10.10 -8.85 -4.48
CA PRO A 96 10.42 -7.98 -3.35
C PRO A 96 11.72 -7.18 -3.53
N ASN A 97 12.60 -7.55 -4.46
CA ASN A 97 13.78 -6.77 -4.83
C ASN A 97 13.45 -5.37 -5.42
N TYR A 98 12.22 -5.14 -5.89
CA TYR A 98 11.75 -3.81 -6.36
C TYR A 98 11.03 -2.99 -5.27
N SER A 99 11.14 -3.40 -4.00
CA SER A 99 10.37 -2.84 -2.88
C SER A 99 10.38 -1.32 -2.76
N LEU A 100 11.43 -0.62 -3.17
CA LEU A 100 11.45 0.84 -3.17
C LEU A 100 10.35 1.42 -4.07
N TYR A 101 10.26 0.94 -5.31
CA TYR A 101 9.24 1.37 -6.26
C TYR A 101 7.84 0.92 -5.83
N LEU A 102 7.74 -0.27 -5.26
CA LEU A 102 6.48 -0.80 -4.73
C LEU A 102 5.97 0.03 -3.54
N ALA A 103 6.86 0.49 -2.66
CA ALA A 103 6.51 1.37 -1.55
C ALA A 103 6.00 2.72 -2.05
N ILE A 104 6.61 3.30 -3.08
CA ILE A 104 6.13 4.53 -3.70
C ILE A 104 4.73 4.33 -4.30
N MET A 105 4.53 3.25 -5.07
CA MET A 105 3.23 2.93 -5.66
C MET A 105 2.14 2.70 -4.59
N GLN A 106 2.48 1.99 -3.52
CA GLN A 106 1.58 1.76 -2.39
C GLN A 106 1.23 3.08 -1.69
N LEU A 107 2.21 3.94 -1.42
CA LEU A 107 1.99 5.25 -0.80
C LEU A 107 1.10 6.16 -1.67
N ALA A 108 1.26 6.11 -3.00
CA ALA A 108 0.36 6.82 -3.91
C ALA A 108 -1.09 6.30 -3.81
N GLY A 109 -1.28 4.97 -3.76
CA GLY A 109 -2.60 4.35 -3.54
C GLY A 109 -3.23 4.75 -2.20
N VAL A 110 -2.44 4.70 -1.12
CA VAL A 110 -2.85 5.15 0.22
C VAL A 110 -3.24 6.62 0.22
N PHE A 111 -2.44 7.49 -0.39
CA PHE A 111 -2.73 8.92 -0.48
C PHE A 111 -4.08 9.17 -1.14
N ILE A 112 -4.36 8.51 -2.27
CA ILE A 112 -5.64 8.62 -2.97
C ILE A 112 -6.80 8.17 -2.08
N ILE A 113 -6.66 7.03 -1.37
CA ILE A 113 -7.69 6.50 -0.47
C ILE A 113 -7.95 7.44 0.70
N MET A 114 -6.90 7.98 1.32
CA MET A 114 -6.99 8.78 2.53
C MET A 114 -7.55 10.18 2.28
N THR A 115 -7.18 10.78 1.15
CA THR A 115 -7.64 12.11 0.73
C THR A 115 -9.00 12.09 0.02
N TYR A 116 -9.56 10.91 -0.23
CA TYR A 116 -10.88 10.81 -0.82
C TYR A 116 -11.97 11.33 0.14
N HIS A 117 -12.70 12.33 -0.36
CA HIS A 117 -13.93 12.83 0.23
C HIS A 117 -15.08 12.47 -0.70
N ARG A 118 -16.21 12.01 -0.14
CA ARG A 118 -17.39 11.74 -0.95
C ARG A 118 -17.88 13.07 -1.52
N PRO A 119 -18.06 13.22 -2.84
CA PRO A 119 -18.68 14.42 -3.39
C PRO A 119 -20.06 14.61 -2.73
N GLU A 120 -20.35 15.82 -2.27
CA GLU A 120 -21.71 16.16 -1.85
C GLU A 120 -22.65 16.00 -3.06
N PRO A 121 -23.85 15.44 -2.87
CA PRO A 121 -24.84 15.43 -3.94
C PRO A 121 -25.09 16.89 -4.34
N ALA A 122 -25.02 17.18 -5.64
CA ALA A 122 -25.37 18.49 -6.17
C ALA A 122 -26.77 18.86 -5.66
N ALA A 123 -26.91 20.07 -5.12
CA ALA A 123 -28.21 20.60 -4.75
C ALA A 123 -29.11 20.52 -5.99
N VAL A 124 -30.23 19.81 -5.86
CA VAL A 124 -31.25 19.78 -6.90
C VAL A 124 -31.87 21.17 -6.88
N GLU A 125 -31.66 21.95 -7.94
CA GLU A 125 -32.43 23.18 -8.14
C GLU A 125 -33.88 22.74 -8.43
N GLU A 126 -34.79 23.07 -7.51
CA GLU A 126 -36.25 22.88 -7.65
C GLU A 126 -36.86 23.91 -8.62
#